data_AF-A0AAP3HGT7-F1
#
_entry.id   AF-A0AAP3HGT7-F1
#
_cell.length_a   1.000
_cell.length_b   1.000
_cell.length_c   1.000
_cell.angle_alpha   90.00
_cell.angle_beta   90.00
_cell.angle_gamma   90.00
#
_symmetry.space_group_name_H-M   'P 1'
#
loop_
_entity.id
_entity.type
_entity.pdbx_description
1 polymer ?
#
loop_
_entity_poly.entity_id
_entity_poly.type
_entity_poly.pdbx_seq_one_letter_code
_entity_poly.pdbx_strand_id
1 'polypeptide(L)'
;VIEYKKAIETLITGDIDKALTQLANQPLDSITRTKTDSPYHNITSSIIETGHSTQAYQQQEHTQQESREPFQEELKEKSPIEMAVGDYLSRTPACRDNTIVIIHENKKREVANGLIRNALMKESTIGLENKEFPRLLSTNYTTAELYYCETYRDCLKKKEEYFLKKGEHYFKVVSVDEAAKVVVLNDTKGNKCLFVPEKENKDWKIELFQSMPGRVSVGEKIHFKKSDKTLGRFANERVQVTEVNDESFTVKDSSGVAHV
;
A
#
# COMPACT_ATOMS: atom_id res chain seq x y z
N VAL A 1 20.67 13.22 -13.57
CA VAL A 1 19.41 14.05 -13.65
C VAL A 1 19.09 14.48 -15.07
N ILE A 2 20.06 15.01 -15.85
CA ILE A 2 19.84 15.48 -17.23
C ILE A 2 19.38 14.35 -18.16
N GLU A 3 19.87 13.13 -17.98
CA GLU A 3 19.56 12.01 -18.88
C GLU A 3 18.15 11.43 -18.65
N TYR A 4 17.71 11.27 -17.39
CA TYR A 4 16.31 10.92 -17.08
C TYR A 4 15.31 11.93 -17.66
N LYS A 5 15.64 13.23 -17.66
CA LYS A 5 14.80 14.26 -18.25
C LYS A 5 14.53 14.00 -19.74
N LYS A 6 15.57 13.64 -20.50
CA LYS A 6 15.45 13.35 -21.94
C LYS A 6 14.55 12.15 -22.22
N ALA A 7 14.66 11.11 -21.40
CA ALA A 7 13.81 9.93 -21.52
C ALA A 7 12.34 10.24 -21.21
N ILE A 8 12.09 11.05 -20.18
CA ILE A 8 10.75 11.52 -19.82
C ILE A 8 10.16 12.40 -20.93
N GLU A 9 10.93 13.34 -21.48
CA GLU A 9 10.49 14.16 -22.62
C GLU A 9 10.13 13.30 -23.83
N THR A 10 10.95 12.29 -24.14
CA THR A 10 10.67 11.32 -25.22
C THR A 10 9.36 10.57 -24.96
N LEU A 11 9.13 10.13 -23.71
CA LEU A 11 7.88 9.47 -23.32
C LEU A 11 6.66 10.39 -23.48
N ILE A 12 6.78 11.66 -23.09
CA ILE A 12 5.71 12.67 -23.24
C ILE A 12 5.37 12.89 -24.72
N THR A 13 6.36 12.83 -25.62
CA THR A 13 6.13 12.95 -27.07
C THR A 13 5.49 11.70 -27.72
N GLY A 14 5.35 10.60 -26.96
CA GLY A 14 4.67 9.37 -27.40
C GLY A 14 5.58 8.28 -27.97
N ASP A 15 6.90 8.47 -27.99
CA ASP A 15 7.86 7.46 -28.46
C ASP A 15 8.31 6.56 -27.30
N ILE A 16 7.49 5.56 -26.99
CA ILE A 16 7.64 4.69 -25.81
C ILE A 16 8.92 3.86 -25.90
N ASP A 17 9.17 3.18 -27.03
CA ASP A 17 10.30 2.25 -27.18
C ASP A 17 11.64 2.97 -27.04
N LYS A 18 11.74 4.17 -27.63
CA LYS A 18 12.92 5.01 -27.50
C LYS A 18 13.09 5.52 -26.06
N ALA A 19 12.00 5.90 -25.39
CA ALA A 19 12.06 6.34 -23.99
C ALA A 19 12.53 5.19 -23.08
N LEU A 20 12.00 3.97 -23.26
CA LEU A 20 12.41 2.78 -22.53
C LEU A 20 13.89 2.45 -22.80
N THR A 21 14.33 2.48 -24.06
CA THR A 21 15.74 2.25 -24.39
C THR A 21 16.66 3.29 -23.72
N GLN A 22 16.25 4.56 -23.69
CA GLN A 22 17.02 5.61 -23.00
C GLN A 22 17.10 5.38 -21.49
N LEU A 23 15.99 4.95 -20.85
CA LEU A 23 15.96 4.60 -19.44
C LEU A 23 16.85 3.38 -19.15
N ALA A 24 16.74 2.32 -19.93
CA ALA A 24 17.50 1.07 -19.74
C ALA A 24 19.03 1.30 -19.72
N ASN A 25 19.50 2.28 -20.49
CA ASN A 25 20.91 2.65 -20.58
C ASN A 25 21.39 3.57 -19.43
N GLN A 26 20.52 3.94 -18.48
CA GLN A 26 20.92 4.77 -17.35
C GLN A 26 21.75 3.97 -16.34
N PRO A 27 22.84 4.55 -15.78
CA PRO A 27 23.64 3.87 -14.78
C PRO A 27 22.85 3.66 -13.49
N LEU A 28 23.15 2.56 -12.79
CA LEU A 28 22.49 2.17 -11.54
C LEU A 28 23.31 2.46 -10.28
N ASP A 29 24.28 3.38 -10.37
CA ASP A 29 25.28 3.66 -9.33
C ASP A 29 24.68 4.04 -7.96
N SER A 30 23.47 4.59 -7.94
CA SER A 30 22.75 4.94 -6.71
C SER A 30 22.11 3.74 -5.99
N ILE A 31 22.04 2.58 -6.64
CA ILE A 31 21.39 1.38 -6.11
C ILE A 31 22.44 0.48 -5.47
N THR A 32 22.62 0.62 -4.17
CA THR A 32 23.53 -0.23 -3.40
C THR A 32 22.80 -1.46 -2.84
N ARG A 33 23.45 -2.63 -2.92
CA ARG A 33 22.87 -3.94 -2.56
C ARG A 33 23.71 -4.66 -1.51
N THR A 34 23.08 -5.52 -0.70
CA THR A 34 23.71 -6.19 0.45
C THR A 34 24.40 -7.50 0.10
N LYS A 35 23.78 -8.30 -0.79
CA LYS A 35 24.21 -9.66 -1.13
C LYS A 35 24.86 -9.66 -2.51
N THR A 36 26.18 -9.86 -2.58
CA THR A 36 26.93 -9.90 -3.84
C THR A 36 26.72 -11.19 -4.62
N ASP A 37 26.30 -12.26 -3.95
CA ASP A 37 25.98 -13.58 -4.49
C ASP A 37 24.54 -13.68 -5.03
N SER A 38 23.71 -12.66 -4.81
CA SER A 38 22.32 -12.65 -5.23
C SER A 38 22.18 -12.30 -6.72
N PRO A 39 21.26 -12.93 -7.47
CA PRO A 39 21.03 -12.60 -8.89
C PRO A 39 20.64 -11.13 -9.09
N TYR A 40 20.02 -10.50 -8.09
CA TYR A 40 19.71 -9.07 -8.11
C TYR A 40 20.94 -8.15 -8.11
N HIS A 41 22.12 -8.63 -7.67
CA HIS A 41 23.36 -7.85 -7.66
C HIS A 41 23.87 -7.54 -9.07
N ASN A 42 23.61 -8.47 -10.00
CA ASN A 42 24.07 -8.38 -11.38
C ASN A 42 23.07 -7.66 -12.30
N ILE A 43 22.06 -6.98 -11.73
CA ILE A 43 21.16 -6.13 -12.50
C ILE A 43 21.93 -4.91 -13.01
N THR A 44 22.05 -4.81 -14.33
CA THR A 44 22.75 -3.71 -15.02
C THR A 44 21.82 -2.73 -15.73
N SER A 45 20.57 -3.12 -15.98
CA SER A 45 19.55 -2.30 -16.64
C SER A 45 18.49 -1.81 -15.66
N SER A 46 18.06 -0.57 -15.80
CA SER A 46 16.94 -0.02 -15.00
C SER A 46 15.57 -0.57 -15.41
N ILE A 47 15.50 -1.23 -16.57
CA ILE A 47 14.27 -1.85 -17.10
C ILE A 47 14.50 -3.34 -17.23
N ILE A 48 13.56 -4.10 -16.68
CA ILE A 48 13.54 -5.55 -16.73
C ILE A 48 12.12 -5.97 -17.06
N GLU A 49 12.00 -6.82 -18.07
CA GLU A 49 10.76 -7.50 -18.40
C GLU A 49 10.77 -8.89 -17.76
N THR A 50 9.68 -9.25 -17.08
CA THR A 50 9.56 -10.49 -16.31
C THR A 50 8.18 -11.09 -16.48
N GLY A 51 8.08 -12.41 -16.33
CA GLY A 51 6.86 -13.18 -16.48
C GLY A 51 6.80 -13.94 -17.80
N HIS A 52 5.75 -14.73 -17.97
CA HIS A 52 5.62 -15.58 -19.16
C HIS A 52 5.41 -14.72 -20.42
N SER A 53 6.43 -14.68 -21.26
CA SER A 53 6.33 -14.18 -22.62
C SER A 53 5.18 -14.90 -23.34
N THR A 54 4.28 -14.16 -23.99
CA THR A 54 3.31 -14.78 -24.90
C THR A 54 4.06 -15.54 -25.99
N GLN A 55 3.49 -16.63 -26.52
CA GLN A 55 4.12 -17.50 -27.54
C GLN A 55 4.71 -16.73 -28.74
N ALA A 56 4.16 -15.55 -29.08
CA ALA A 56 4.68 -14.66 -30.12
C ALA A 56 6.08 -14.07 -29.81
N TYR A 57 6.40 -13.79 -28.54
CA TYR A 57 7.73 -13.31 -28.11
C TYR A 57 8.74 -14.46 -28.01
N GLN A 58 8.30 -15.66 -27.64
CA GLN A 58 9.17 -16.85 -27.61
C GLN A 58 9.78 -17.16 -28.99
N GLN A 59 9.01 -16.96 -30.07
CA GLN A 59 9.48 -17.14 -31.45
C GLN A 59 10.49 -16.07 -31.91
N GLN A 60 10.42 -14.85 -31.35
CA GLN A 60 11.39 -13.79 -31.61
C GLN A 60 12.65 -13.89 -30.72
N GLU A 61 12.55 -14.49 -29.54
CA GLU A 61 13.69 -14.68 -28.65
C GLU A 61 14.62 -15.83 -29.08
N HIS A 62 14.11 -16.84 -29.79
CA HIS A 62 14.91 -17.95 -30.30
C HIS A 62 16.02 -17.53 -31.30
N THR A 63 15.90 -16.36 -31.94
CA THR A 63 16.94 -15.81 -32.82
C THR A 63 18.01 -14.97 -32.09
N GLN A 64 17.87 -14.73 -30.77
CA GLN A 64 18.80 -13.94 -29.94
C GLN A 64 19.39 -14.75 -28.76
N GLN A 65 19.47 -16.09 -28.90
CA GLN A 65 19.97 -17.00 -27.84
C GLN A 65 21.50 -17.11 -27.74
N GLU A 66 22.28 -16.36 -28.53
CA GLU A 66 23.73 -16.30 -28.35
C GLU A 66 24.06 -15.18 -27.33
N SER A 67 24.47 -15.56 -26.11
CA SER A 67 24.97 -14.71 -24.99
C SER A 67 23.97 -14.17 -23.95
N ARG A 68 23.11 -15.02 -23.37
CA ARG A 68 22.41 -14.66 -22.11
C ARG A 68 23.10 -15.28 -20.90
N GLU A 69 23.39 -14.45 -19.90
CA GLU A 69 23.99 -14.89 -18.62
C GLU A 69 22.95 -15.65 -17.77
N PRO A 70 23.32 -16.77 -17.11
CA PRO A 70 22.36 -17.64 -16.39
C PRO A 70 21.47 -16.95 -15.34
N PHE A 71 21.95 -15.87 -14.71
CA PHE A 71 21.17 -15.12 -13.72
C PHE A 71 20.00 -14.34 -14.34
N GLN A 72 20.12 -13.92 -15.61
CA GLN A 72 19.06 -13.19 -16.31
C GLN A 72 17.87 -14.11 -16.60
N GLU A 73 18.13 -15.39 -16.84
CA GLU A 73 17.09 -16.40 -17.03
C GLU A 73 16.34 -16.66 -15.72
N GLU A 74 17.04 -16.77 -14.58
CA GLU A 74 16.38 -16.93 -13.27
C GLU A 74 15.45 -15.77 -12.92
N LEU A 75 15.86 -14.53 -13.21
CA LEU A 75 15.05 -13.34 -12.93
C LEU A 75 13.86 -13.19 -13.88
N LYS A 76 13.99 -13.61 -15.15
CA LYS A 76 12.91 -13.53 -16.15
C LYS A 76 11.71 -14.41 -15.80
N GLU A 77 11.94 -15.58 -15.22
CA GLU A 77 10.88 -16.51 -14.82
C GLU A 77 10.10 -16.05 -13.59
N LYS A 78 10.60 -15.07 -12.84
CA LYS A 78 9.88 -14.52 -11.69
C LYS A 78 8.67 -13.72 -12.15
N SER A 79 7.60 -13.74 -11.37
CA SER A 79 6.51 -12.80 -11.59
C SER A 79 6.97 -11.35 -11.33
N PRO A 80 6.32 -10.34 -11.91
CA PRO A 80 6.67 -8.93 -11.65
C PRO A 80 6.66 -8.55 -10.15
N ILE A 81 5.82 -9.21 -9.35
CA ILE A 81 5.75 -8.99 -7.91
C ILE A 81 6.97 -9.58 -7.20
N GLU A 82 7.33 -10.83 -7.51
CA GLU A 82 8.52 -11.47 -6.93
C GLU A 82 9.79 -10.74 -7.32
N MET A 83 9.85 -10.23 -8.56
CA MET A 83 10.95 -9.39 -9.02
C MET A 83 11.05 -8.10 -8.22
N ALA A 84 9.95 -7.34 -8.09
CA ALA A 84 9.93 -6.08 -7.35
C ALA A 84 10.27 -6.26 -5.86
N VAL A 85 9.73 -7.31 -5.23
CA VAL A 85 10.00 -7.63 -3.82
C VAL A 85 11.46 -8.02 -3.62
N GLY A 86 11.99 -8.91 -4.45
CA GLY A 86 13.38 -9.36 -4.34
C GLY A 86 14.38 -8.25 -4.67
N ASP A 87 14.09 -7.41 -5.67
CA ASP A 87 14.90 -6.22 -5.96
C ASP A 87 14.97 -5.30 -4.75
N TYR A 88 13.83 -4.95 -4.15
CA TYR A 88 13.76 -4.12 -2.96
C TYR A 88 14.54 -4.72 -1.78
N LEU A 89 14.36 -6.01 -1.51
CA LEU A 89 15.02 -6.72 -0.41
C LEU A 89 16.51 -6.93 -0.65
N SER A 90 17.00 -6.91 -1.89
CA SER A 90 18.45 -7.00 -2.12
C SER A 90 19.18 -5.67 -1.85
N ARG A 91 18.48 -4.53 -1.76
CA ARG A 91 19.06 -3.20 -1.51
C ARG A 91 19.53 -3.06 -0.06
N THR A 92 20.52 -2.19 0.18
CA THR A 92 20.95 -1.79 1.53
C THR A 92 19.84 -1.02 2.26
N PRO A 93 19.82 -0.98 3.61
CA PRO A 93 18.82 -0.21 4.36
C PRO A 93 18.74 1.26 3.93
N ALA A 94 19.88 1.93 3.74
CA ALA A 94 19.93 3.32 3.27
C ALA A 94 19.36 3.50 1.85
N CYS A 95 19.55 2.52 0.97
CA CYS A 95 18.97 2.54 -0.37
C CYS A 95 17.45 2.26 -0.33
N ARG A 96 17.00 1.31 0.50
CA ARG A 96 15.58 1.01 0.73
C ARG A 96 14.81 2.25 1.23
N ASP A 97 15.44 3.06 2.07
CA ASP A 97 14.86 4.31 2.61
C ASP A 97 14.56 5.36 1.53
N ASN A 98 15.31 5.32 0.43
CA ASN A 98 15.15 6.19 -0.73
C ASN A 98 14.42 5.49 -1.89
N THR A 99 13.80 4.33 -1.64
CA THR A 99 13.12 3.52 -2.65
C THR A 99 11.60 3.55 -2.46
N ILE A 100 10.86 3.71 -3.55
CA ILE A 100 9.41 3.51 -3.59
C ILE A 100 9.07 2.32 -4.48
N VAL A 101 8.16 1.46 -4.02
CA VAL A 101 7.61 0.35 -4.81
C VAL A 101 6.17 0.71 -5.18
N ILE A 102 5.89 0.81 -6.49
CA ILE A 102 4.58 1.21 -7.01
C ILE A 102 3.91 0.00 -7.66
N ILE A 103 2.78 -0.43 -7.11
CA ILE A 103 1.94 -1.49 -7.66
C ILE A 103 0.52 -0.93 -7.79
N HIS A 104 -0.03 -0.98 -9.00
CA HIS A 104 -1.33 -0.40 -9.32
C HIS A 104 -2.49 -1.14 -8.63
N GLU A 105 -2.49 -2.48 -8.68
CA GLU A 105 -3.57 -3.28 -8.11
C GLU A 105 -3.46 -3.39 -6.57
N ASN A 106 -4.53 -3.03 -5.86
CA ASN A 106 -4.56 -3.03 -4.39
C ASN A 106 -4.26 -4.42 -3.79
N LYS A 107 -4.83 -5.49 -4.36
CA LYS A 107 -4.60 -6.86 -3.87
C LYS A 107 -3.13 -7.27 -4.01
N LYS A 108 -2.52 -6.97 -5.16
CA LYS A 108 -1.10 -7.27 -5.40
C LYS A 108 -0.17 -6.42 -4.55
N ARG A 109 -0.55 -5.16 -4.28
CA ARG A 109 0.18 -4.29 -3.35
C ARG A 109 0.20 -4.86 -1.93
N GLU A 110 -0.94 -5.37 -1.44
CA GLU A 110 -1.00 -6.01 -0.11
C GLU A 110 -0.12 -7.27 -0.05
N VAL A 111 -0.13 -8.10 -1.11
CA VAL A 111 0.75 -9.27 -1.21
C VAL A 111 2.23 -8.85 -1.17
N ALA A 112 2.64 -7.88 -1.98
CA ALA A 112 4.02 -7.40 -2.01
C ALA A 112 4.45 -6.79 -0.67
N ASN A 113 3.61 -5.96 -0.05
CA ASN A 113 3.85 -5.40 1.28
C ASN A 113 4.02 -6.50 2.34
N GLY A 114 3.18 -7.54 2.30
CA GLY A 114 3.28 -8.69 3.19
C GLY A 114 4.59 -9.47 3.01
N LEU A 115 5.00 -9.73 1.77
CA LEU A 115 6.28 -10.41 1.48
C LEU A 115 7.48 -9.59 1.94
N ILE A 116 7.51 -8.29 1.66
CA ILE A 116 8.56 -7.38 2.12
C ILE A 116 8.61 -7.35 3.65
N ARG A 117 7.47 -7.12 4.31
CA ARG A 117 7.36 -7.08 5.77
C ARG A 117 7.90 -8.38 6.40
N ASN A 118 7.47 -9.54 5.91
CA ASN A 118 7.91 -10.83 6.42
C ASN A 118 9.42 -11.02 6.30
N ALA A 119 10.02 -10.58 5.19
CA ALA A 119 11.47 -10.63 5.01
C ALA A 119 12.21 -9.65 5.95
N LEU A 120 11.71 -8.42 6.11
CA LEU A 120 12.30 -7.43 7.03
C LEU A 120 12.24 -7.89 8.49
N MET A 121 11.17 -8.57 8.90
CA MET A 121 11.07 -9.20 10.23
C MET A 121 12.11 -10.32 10.39
N LYS A 122 12.26 -11.20 9.38
CA LYS A 122 13.29 -12.26 9.41
C LYS A 122 14.71 -11.70 9.49
N GLU A 123 14.96 -10.57 8.82
CA GLU A 123 16.23 -9.82 8.88
C GLU A 123 16.38 -9.01 10.19
N SER A 124 15.39 -9.04 11.09
CA SER A 124 15.34 -8.23 12.32
C SER A 124 15.51 -6.72 12.08
N THR A 125 15.15 -6.25 10.88
CA THR A 125 15.14 -4.82 10.53
C THR A 125 13.92 -4.11 11.12
N ILE A 126 12.82 -4.85 11.31
CA ILE A 126 11.64 -4.42 12.05
C ILE A 126 11.32 -5.43 13.15
N GLY A 127 10.56 -4.99 14.15
CA GLY A 127 10.20 -5.78 15.33
C GLY A 127 9.41 -7.06 15.03
N LEU A 128 9.52 -8.04 15.91
CA LEU A 128 8.88 -9.36 15.79
C LEU A 128 7.49 -9.44 16.46
N GLU A 129 7.11 -8.43 17.23
CA GLU A 129 5.87 -8.40 18.02
C GLU A 129 4.61 -8.44 17.17
N ASN A 130 4.63 -7.83 15.97
CA ASN A 130 3.60 -7.97 14.94
C ASN A 130 2.17 -7.79 15.46
N LYS A 131 1.97 -6.82 16.37
CA LYS A 131 0.72 -6.67 17.11
C LYS A 131 -0.40 -6.22 16.20
N GLU A 132 -1.59 -6.72 16.47
CA GLU A 132 -2.76 -6.50 15.63
C GLU A 132 -3.61 -5.35 16.17
N PHE A 133 -3.89 -4.37 15.31
CA PHE A 133 -4.73 -3.21 15.60
C PHE A 133 -5.85 -3.10 14.57
N PRO A 134 -7.04 -2.60 14.94
CA PRO A 134 -8.10 -2.33 13.97
C PRO A 134 -7.69 -1.19 13.03
N ARG A 135 -7.72 -1.47 11.72
CA ARG A 135 -7.42 -0.52 10.65
C ARG A 135 -8.68 -0.27 9.83
N LEU A 136 -9.08 1.00 9.75
CA LEU A 136 -10.22 1.41 8.94
C LEU A 136 -9.85 1.55 7.46
N LEU A 137 -10.55 0.80 6.61
CA LEU A 137 -10.45 0.86 5.15
C LEU A 137 -11.70 1.53 4.59
N SER A 138 -11.53 2.53 3.72
CA SER A 138 -12.64 3.14 2.99
C SER A 138 -13.37 2.08 2.19
N THR A 139 -14.70 2.07 2.31
CA THR A 139 -15.56 1.26 1.43
C THR A 139 -15.72 1.94 0.08
N ASN A 140 -16.22 1.20 -0.92
CA ASN A 140 -16.50 1.74 -2.26
C ASN A 140 -17.93 2.30 -2.38
N TYR A 141 -18.69 2.38 -1.28
CA TYR A 141 -20.04 2.91 -1.31
C TYR A 141 -20.01 4.42 -1.58
N THR A 142 -20.81 4.82 -2.56
CA THR A 142 -21.06 6.22 -2.89
C THR A 142 -21.92 6.89 -1.81
N THR A 143 -21.87 8.22 -1.74
CA THR A 143 -22.74 8.97 -0.82
C THR A 143 -24.22 8.69 -1.06
N ALA A 144 -24.63 8.44 -2.31
CA ALA A 144 -26.00 8.08 -2.67
C ALA A 144 -26.40 6.69 -2.13
N GLU A 145 -25.50 5.71 -2.15
CA GLU A 145 -25.77 4.40 -1.54
C GLU A 145 -25.88 4.50 -0.02
N LEU A 146 -25.12 5.41 0.61
CA LEU A 146 -25.18 5.64 2.06
C LEU A 146 -26.46 6.34 2.54
N TYR A 147 -27.36 6.76 1.62
CA TYR A 147 -28.72 7.23 1.94
C TYR A 147 -29.68 6.11 2.36
N TYR A 148 -29.36 4.86 2.05
CA TYR A 148 -30.27 3.72 2.20
C TYR A 148 -29.89 2.86 3.40
N CYS A 149 -30.88 2.52 4.25
CA CYS A 149 -30.68 1.63 5.39
C CYS A 149 -30.19 0.23 4.96
N GLU A 150 -30.61 -0.17 3.76
CA GLU A 150 -30.23 -1.38 3.05
C GLU A 150 -28.72 -1.56 2.98
N THR A 151 -27.99 -0.50 2.67
CA THR A 151 -26.52 -0.50 2.57
C THR A 151 -25.88 -0.94 3.89
N TYR A 152 -26.32 -0.36 5.00
CA TYR A 152 -25.80 -0.68 6.34
C TYR A 152 -26.17 -2.10 6.76
N ARG A 153 -27.40 -2.52 6.49
CA ARG A 153 -27.86 -3.88 6.76
C ARG A 153 -27.04 -4.92 6.00
N ASP A 154 -26.77 -4.66 4.72
CA ASP A 154 -26.01 -5.59 3.88
C ASP A 154 -24.52 -5.64 4.29
N CYS A 155 -23.99 -4.56 4.86
CA CYS A 155 -22.70 -4.58 5.56
C CYS A 155 -22.73 -5.49 6.79
N LEU A 156 -23.74 -5.35 7.67
CA LEU A 156 -23.86 -6.18 8.87
C LEU A 156 -24.01 -7.68 8.56
N LYS A 157 -24.65 -8.04 7.43
CA LYS A 157 -24.75 -9.45 6.97
C LYS A 157 -23.40 -10.09 6.71
N LYS A 158 -22.37 -9.30 6.35
CA LYS A 158 -21.00 -9.80 6.10
C LYS A 158 -20.28 -10.20 7.39
N LYS A 159 -20.85 -9.92 8.58
CA LYS A 159 -20.28 -10.21 9.90
C LYS A 159 -18.90 -9.57 10.13
N GLU A 160 -18.65 -8.45 9.47
CA GLU A 160 -17.47 -7.61 9.67
C GLU A 160 -17.89 -6.35 10.43
N GLU A 161 -16.92 -5.65 11.01
CA GLU A 161 -17.20 -4.40 11.70
C GLU A 161 -17.12 -3.21 10.73
N TYR A 162 -18.13 -2.35 10.81
CA TYR A 162 -18.21 -1.14 9.99
C TYR A 162 -18.30 0.09 10.87
N PHE A 163 -17.65 1.17 10.44
CA PHE A 163 -17.60 2.44 11.15
C PHE A 163 -18.03 3.57 10.22
N LEU A 164 -19.00 4.36 10.66
CA LEU A 164 -19.43 5.57 9.98
C LEU A 164 -18.65 6.76 10.54
N LYS A 165 -17.92 7.49 9.70
CA LYS A 165 -17.42 8.82 10.05
C LYS A 165 -18.53 9.83 9.77
N LYS A 166 -18.90 10.63 10.77
CA LYS A 166 -19.81 11.77 10.65
C LYS A 166 -19.10 13.02 11.16
N GLY A 167 -18.77 13.95 10.25
CA GLY A 167 -17.88 15.05 10.60
C GLY A 167 -16.51 14.53 11.00
N GLU A 168 -16.04 14.82 12.21
CA GLU A 168 -14.76 14.32 12.75
C GLU A 168 -14.90 13.12 13.70
N HIS A 169 -16.12 12.62 13.91
CA HIS A 169 -16.39 11.54 14.84
C HIS A 169 -16.64 10.22 14.11
N TYR A 170 -16.17 9.13 14.71
CA TYR A 170 -16.38 7.77 14.23
C TYR A 170 -17.38 7.05 15.11
N PHE A 171 -18.27 6.30 14.46
CA PHE A 171 -19.30 5.53 15.13
C PHE A 171 -19.37 4.11 14.58
N LYS A 172 -19.40 3.10 15.45
CA LYS A 172 -19.57 1.70 15.05
C LYS A 172 -21.01 1.47 14.61
N VAL A 173 -21.21 0.85 13.45
CA VAL A 173 -22.53 0.41 12.99
C VAL A 173 -22.92 -0.88 13.72
N VAL A 174 -24.06 -0.87 14.43
CA VAL A 174 -24.46 -1.97 15.32
C VAL A 174 -25.65 -2.75 14.77
N SER A 175 -26.72 -2.04 14.39
CA SER A 175 -27.93 -2.66 13.86
C SER A 175 -28.70 -1.70 12.96
N VAL A 176 -29.70 -2.21 12.24
CA VAL A 176 -30.65 -1.43 11.45
C VAL A 176 -32.05 -1.78 11.92
N ASP A 177 -32.86 -0.76 12.18
CA ASP A 177 -34.30 -0.88 12.37
C ASP A 177 -34.99 -0.41 11.09
N GLU A 178 -35.47 -1.37 10.30
CA GLU A 178 -36.10 -1.10 9.01
C GLU A 178 -37.46 -0.42 9.14
N ALA A 179 -38.23 -0.73 10.19
CA ALA A 179 -39.54 -0.15 10.39
C ALA A 179 -39.45 1.34 10.72
N ALA A 180 -38.46 1.72 11.55
CA ALA A 180 -38.18 3.11 11.89
C ALA A 180 -37.26 3.80 10.87
N LYS A 181 -36.70 3.07 9.89
CA LYS A 181 -35.68 3.54 8.93
C LYS A 181 -34.47 4.21 9.60
N VAL A 182 -33.96 3.59 10.66
CA VAL A 182 -32.81 4.11 11.41
C VAL A 182 -31.68 3.08 11.50
N VAL A 183 -30.46 3.59 11.52
CA VAL A 183 -29.25 2.82 11.82
C VAL A 183 -28.86 3.10 13.26
N VAL A 184 -28.67 2.06 14.05
CA VAL A 184 -28.17 2.16 15.42
C VAL A 184 -26.64 2.14 15.37
N LEU A 185 -26.05 3.17 15.94
CA LEU A 185 -24.61 3.38 16.02
C LEU A 185 -24.14 3.37 17.47
N ASN A 186 -22.87 3.05 17.71
CA ASN A 186 -22.19 3.31 18.98
C ASN A 186 -21.08 4.34 18.79
N ASP A 187 -20.99 5.33 19.68
CA ASP A 187 -19.82 6.22 19.75
C ASP A 187 -18.58 5.47 20.30
N THR A 188 -17.44 6.16 20.39
CA THR A 188 -16.18 5.60 20.91
C THR A 188 -16.25 5.22 22.40
N LYS A 189 -17.27 5.69 23.14
CA LYS A 189 -17.52 5.35 24.55
C LYS A 189 -18.55 4.22 24.71
N GLY A 190 -19.10 3.71 23.60
CA GLY A 190 -20.12 2.67 23.59
C GLY A 190 -21.56 3.17 23.77
N ASN A 191 -21.80 4.49 23.77
CA ASN A 191 -23.16 5.03 23.87
C ASN A 191 -23.90 4.84 22.55
N LYS A 192 -25.16 4.41 22.64
CA LYS A 192 -26.03 4.25 21.47
C LYS A 192 -26.45 5.61 20.91
N CYS A 193 -26.37 5.74 19.61
CA CYS A 193 -26.83 6.88 18.83
C CYS A 193 -27.71 6.38 17.68
N LEU A 194 -28.79 7.09 17.38
CA LEU A 194 -29.62 6.81 16.21
C LEU A 194 -29.16 7.69 15.06
N PHE A 195 -29.04 7.10 13.88
CA PHE A 195 -28.72 7.79 12.64
C PHE A 195 -29.84 7.53 11.64
N VAL A 196 -30.36 8.59 11.01
CA VAL A 196 -31.38 8.51 9.96
C VAL A 196 -30.74 8.81 8.60
N PRO A 197 -30.34 7.79 7.82
CA PRO A 197 -29.60 7.98 6.57
C PRO A 197 -30.27 8.97 5.59
N GLU A 198 -31.58 8.86 5.40
CA GLU A 198 -32.36 9.70 4.48
C GLU A 198 -32.38 11.20 4.88
N LYS A 199 -32.13 11.53 6.14
CA LYS A 199 -32.24 12.91 6.66
C LYS A 199 -30.90 13.53 7.00
N GLU A 200 -29.98 12.75 7.57
CA GLU A 200 -28.72 13.24 8.11
C GLU A 200 -27.56 13.23 7.09
N ASN A 201 -27.74 12.59 5.93
CA ASN A 201 -26.73 12.56 4.86
C ASN A 201 -26.78 13.82 3.93
N LYS A 202 -27.48 14.88 4.32
CA LYS A 202 -27.67 16.07 3.47
C LYS A 202 -26.43 16.96 3.32
N ASP A 203 -25.50 16.90 4.28
CA ASP A 203 -24.29 17.72 4.30
C ASP A 203 -23.03 16.98 3.80
N TRP A 204 -23.17 15.80 3.18
CA TRP A 204 -22.14 15.04 2.45
C TRP A 204 -20.90 14.58 3.25
N LYS A 205 -20.77 14.94 4.52
CA LYS A 205 -19.61 14.59 5.37
C LYS A 205 -19.76 13.24 6.06
N ILE A 206 -20.31 12.24 5.37
CA ILE A 206 -20.32 10.87 5.86
C ILE A 206 -19.49 9.95 4.97
N GLU A 207 -18.76 9.05 5.61
CA GLU A 207 -17.96 8.03 4.95
C GLU A 207 -18.05 6.73 5.74
N LEU A 208 -18.26 5.61 5.05
CA LEU A 208 -18.33 4.29 5.66
C LEU A 208 -16.99 3.56 5.49
N PHE A 209 -16.50 3.02 6.59
CA PHE A 209 -15.26 2.26 6.67
C PHE A 209 -15.55 0.82 7.11
N GLN A 210 -14.78 -0.10 6.57
CA GLN A 210 -14.67 -1.47 7.06
C GLN A 210 -13.46 -1.54 8.01
N SER A 211 -13.62 -2.15 9.18
CA SER A 211 -12.51 -2.46 10.07
C SER A 211 -11.88 -3.78 9.64
N MET A 212 -10.56 -3.75 9.44
CA MET A 212 -9.75 -4.93 9.14
C MET A 212 -8.55 -4.96 10.07
N PRO A 213 -8.06 -6.14 10.46
CA PRO A 213 -6.82 -6.22 11.22
C PRO A 213 -5.65 -5.64 10.41
N GLY A 214 -4.86 -4.79 11.07
CA GLY A 214 -3.59 -4.28 10.60
C GLY A 214 -2.51 -4.64 11.61
N ARG A 215 -1.41 -5.22 11.14
CA ARG A 215 -0.29 -5.57 12.01
C ARG A 215 0.74 -4.47 12.03
N VAL A 216 1.32 -4.22 13.21
CA VAL A 216 2.29 -3.15 13.44
C VAL A 216 3.46 -3.69 14.28
N SER A 217 4.67 -3.32 13.87
CA SER A 217 5.90 -3.57 14.62
C SER A 217 6.79 -2.32 14.64
N VAL A 218 7.63 -2.19 15.65
CA VAL A 218 8.69 -1.18 15.78
C VAL A 218 9.58 -1.18 14.55
N GLY A 219 9.94 0.01 14.08
CA GLY A 219 10.76 0.23 12.89
C GLY A 219 9.97 0.37 11.60
N GLU A 220 8.68 0.03 11.59
CA GLU A 220 7.84 0.15 10.39
C GLU A 220 7.62 1.57 9.94
N LYS A 221 7.53 1.73 8.61
CA LYS A 221 7.13 2.98 7.97
C LYS A 221 5.69 2.87 7.53
N ILE A 222 4.84 3.74 8.06
CA ILE A 222 3.41 3.82 7.73
C ILE A 222 3.05 5.24 7.34
N HIS A 223 1.81 5.46 6.92
CA HIS A 223 1.30 6.80 6.67
C HIS A 223 -0.16 6.92 7.11
N PHE A 224 -0.57 8.13 7.48
CA PHE A 224 -1.98 8.40 7.73
C PHE A 224 -2.75 8.43 6.41
N LYS A 225 -3.93 7.80 6.36
CA LYS A 225 -4.82 7.90 5.18
C LYS A 225 -5.65 9.18 5.18
N LYS A 226 -5.92 9.73 6.37
CA LYS A 226 -6.71 10.94 6.57
C LYS A 226 -6.00 11.86 7.54
N SER A 227 -6.19 13.15 7.34
CA SER A 227 -5.69 14.17 8.26
C SER A 227 -6.60 14.28 9.47
N ASP A 228 -6.01 14.42 10.64
CA ASP A 228 -6.65 14.86 11.87
C ASP A 228 -5.91 16.11 12.36
N LYS A 229 -6.51 17.28 12.11
CA LYS A 229 -5.91 18.57 12.47
C LYS A 229 -5.83 18.77 13.98
N THR A 230 -6.71 18.13 14.74
CA THR A 230 -6.74 18.27 16.21
C THR A 230 -5.55 17.58 16.85
N LEU A 231 -5.05 16.52 16.20
CA LEU A 231 -3.89 15.75 16.63
C LEU A 231 -2.61 16.07 15.84
N GLY A 232 -2.66 17.04 14.91
CA GLY A 232 -1.51 17.39 14.06
C GLY A 232 -1.07 16.28 13.11
N ARG A 233 -1.97 15.37 12.73
CA ARG A 233 -1.70 14.24 11.82
C ARG A 233 -2.15 14.60 10.41
N PHE A 234 -1.28 14.45 9.42
CA PHE A 234 -1.61 14.82 8.04
C PHE A 234 -1.65 13.61 7.11
N ALA A 235 -2.63 13.58 6.20
CA ALA A 235 -2.76 12.51 5.23
C ALA A 235 -1.50 12.41 4.34
N ASN A 236 -1.11 11.17 4.02
CA ASN A 236 0.07 10.79 3.25
C ASN A 236 1.42 11.16 3.89
N GLU A 237 1.41 11.70 5.11
CA GLU A 237 2.63 11.90 5.87
C GLU A 237 3.21 10.55 6.29
N ARG A 238 4.51 10.35 6.00
CA ARG A 238 5.24 9.15 6.38
C ARG A 238 5.71 9.28 7.82
N VAL A 239 5.43 8.26 8.61
CA VAL A 239 5.82 8.16 10.01
C VAL A 239 6.47 6.82 10.27
N GLN A 240 7.33 6.75 11.27
CA GLN A 240 8.01 5.52 11.69
C GLN A 240 7.53 5.07 13.07
N VAL A 241 7.16 3.81 13.21
CA VAL A 241 6.77 3.21 14.49
C VAL A 241 7.98 3.11 15.40
N THR A 242 7.89 3.69 16.60
CA THR A 242 8.95 3.69 17.60
C THR A 242 8.66 2.77 18.77
N GLU A 243 7.39 2.59 19.11
CA GLU A 243 6.96 1.77 20.26
C GLU A 243 5.63 1.09 19.95
N VAL A 244 5.43 -0.14 20.44
CA VAL A 244 4.19 -0.91 20.28
C VAL A 244 3.84 -1.59 21.60
N ASN A 245 2.65 -1.32 22.13
CA ASN A 245 2.08 -1.98 23.31
C ASN A 245 0.76 -2.70 22.95
N ASP A 246 0.05 -3.27 23.93
CA ASP A 246 -1.16 -4.08 23.65
C ASP A 246 -2.36 -3.25 23.18
N GLU A 247 -2.41 -1.96 23.52
CA GLU A 247 -3.57 -1.09 23.27
C GLU A 247 -3.29 0.03 22.25
N SER A 248 -2.03 0.40 22.08
CA SER A 248 -1.59 1.53 21.25
C SER A 248 -0.16 1.32 20.72
N PHE A 249 0.24 2.19 19.80
CA PHE A 249 1.59 2.28 19.30
C PHE A 249 1.95 3.75 19.09
N THR A 250 3.23 4.08 19.20
CA THR A 250 3.75 5.43 19.00
C THR A 250 4.48 5.48 17.65
N VAL A 251 4.22 6.54 16.88
CA VAL A 251 4.92 6.84 15.64
C VAL A 251 5.60 8.19 15.69
N LYS A 252 6.73 8.32 15.02
CA LYS A 252 7.49 9.56 14.88
C LYS A 252 7.43 10.05 13.44
N ASP A 253 7.04 11.31 13.25
CA ASP A 253 7.01 11.91 11.93
C ASP A 253 8.38 12.45 11.47
N SER A 254 8.42 13.01 10.26
CA SER A 254 9.63 13.56 9.66
C SER A 254 10.20 14.79 10.38
N SER A 255 9.37 15.51 11.14
CA SER A 255 9.79 16.63 11.98
C SER A 255 10.29 16.17 13.36
N GLY A 256 10.07 14.89 13.68
CA GLY A 256 10.46 14.26 14.92
C GLY A 256 9.42 14.31 16.03
N VAL A 257 8.19 14.77 15.72
CA VAL A 257 7.07 14.79 16.67
C VAL A 257 6.49 13.38 16.80
N ALA A 258 6.16 12.99 18.03
CA ALA A 258 5.58 11.70 18.37
C ALA A 258 4.04 11.77 18.39
N HIS A 259 3.39 10.75 17.81
CA HIS A 259 1.94 10.58 17.74
C HIS A 259 1.56 9.20 18.26
N VAL A 260 0.46 9.11 19.01
CA VAL A 260 -0.14 7.83 19.48
C VAL A 260 -1.38 7.49 18.68
#